data_AF-A0A6P2C4B4-F1
#
_entry.id   AF-A0A6P2C4B4-F1
#
_cell.length_a   1.000
_cell.length_b   1.000
_cell.length_c   1.000
_cell.angle_alpha   90.00
_cell.angle_beta   90.00
_cell.angle_gamma   90.00
#
_symmetry.space_group_name_H-M   'P 1'
#
loop_
_entity.id
_entity.type
_entity.pdbx_description
1 polymer ?
#
loop_
_entity_poly.entity_id
_entity_poly.type
_entity_poly.pdbx_seq_one_letter_code
_entity_poly.pdbx_strand_id
1 'polypeptide(L)'
;MSPRARRPVLDSSRFGRTPVIFLLGLAACCLIAIVALVAVVLQRGPAPALVGLLLALLPFPLLVTLILYLDRLEPEPRALLAAIFGTGAGIAVVTALLGRALHTASITTPELSPHPSLTVAVPAGAAIGGALVAETLNGLVLLALLASRRTEIDGVEDGVVYGSMVGLGFALVANVYGYSVAWGNGAGAIAEEFTRRGLFGPAFHALFTSLIGLGVAYAATRPAVTGRYLAIAAGWAAAVALDAVWNHSVTAEGTALLATYVILVGVLIVVITAVVADRQRVIRLITSFLPDFEHPEVVTAQDIPMLANLRMRRLGRHWARLNLGLDGRRAMTQYQLAATELAMACRRKSLGQTSHDVYERHRDDSLTLMRDAAAVVRRQEHLYPPPWLAPDDRSVFVSDPATRAGRPDVPDDGPAGRPTWPPDWG
;
A
#
# COMPACT_ATOMS: atom_id res chain seq x y z
N MET A 1 -35.43 6.02 -5.02
CA MET A 1 -34.22 5.62 -4.27
C MET A 1 -33.20 5.12 -5.28
N SER A 2 -32.16 5.89 -5.58
CA SER A 2 -31.08 5.43 -6.47
C SER A 2 -30.41 4.20 -5.83
N PRO A 3 -30.15 3.13 -6.59
CA PRO A 3 -29.40 2.00 -6.05
C PRO A 3 -28.05 2.52 -5.57
N ARG A 4 -27.68 2.25 -4.32
CA ARG A 4 -26.30 2.50 -3.87
C ARG A 4 -25.40 1.72 -4.82
N ALA A 5 -24.57 2.43 -5.59
CA ALA A 5 -23.59 1.80 -6.47
C ALA A 5 -22.73 0.86 -5.62
N ARG A 6 -22.83 -0.45 -5.87
CA ARG A 6 -21.96 -1.44 -5.24
C ARG A 6 -20.54 -1.11 -5.69
N ARG A 7 -19.67 -0.80 -4.73
CA ARG A 7 -18.26 -0.56 -5.03
C ARG A 7 -17.48 -1.85 -4.80
N PRO A 8 -16.28 -1.99 -5.40
CA PRO A 8 -15.38 -3.08 -5.09
C PRO A 8 -15.25 -3.31 -3.58
N VAL A 9 -14.94 -4.54 -3.17
CA VAL A 9 -14.79 -4.86 -1.75
C VAL A 9 -13.68 -3.98 -1.13
N LEU A 10 -12.62 -3.72 -1.88
CA LEU A 10 -11.56 -2.74 -1.60
C LEU A 10 -12.02 -1.29 -1.38
N ASP A 11 -13.18 -0.89 -1.88
CA ASP A 11 -13.70 0.49 -1.81
C ASP A 11 -14.93 0.62 -0.87
N SER A 12 -15.52 -0.48 -0.40
CA SER A 12 -16.70 -0.42 0.49
C SER A 12 -16.89 -1.54 1.52
N SER A 13 -16.16 -2.67 1.47
CA SER A 13 -16.41 -3.79 2.40
C SER A 13 -15.19 -4.50 2.98
N ARG A 14 -13.98 -3.96 2.80
CA ARG A 14 -12.81 -4.32 3.62
C ARG A 14 -12.90 -3.82 5.08
N PHE A 15 -13.81 -2.89 5.37
CA PHE A 15 -14.14 -2.49 6.74
C PHE A 15 -15.19 -3.43 7.37
N GLY A 16 -14.82 -4.68 7.64
CA GLY A 16 -15.38 -5.35 8.82
C GLY A 16 -15.19 -4.45 10.05
N ARG A 17 -16.09 -4.52 11.05
CA ARG A 17 -16.10 -3.66 12.26
C ARG A 17 -14.68 -3.40 12.76
N THR A 18 -14.08 -2.30 12.32
CA THR A 18 -12.74 -1.91 12.75
C THR A 18 -12.79 -1.80 14.26
N PRO A 19 -11.91 -2.51 15.00
CA PRO A 19 -11.95 -2.41 16.45
C PRO A 19 -11.80 -0.94 16.79
N VAL A 20 -12.79 -0.39 17.48
CA VAL A 20 -12.87 1.05 17.78
C VAL A 20 -11.57 1.50 18.44
N ILE A 21 -10.94 0.63 19.23
CA ILE A 21 -9.63 0.81 19.86
C ILE A 21 -8.51 1.11 18.84
N PHE A 22 -8.47 0.43 17.70
CA PHE A 22 -7.47 0.69 16.65
C PHE A 22 -7.69 2.08 16.03
N LEU A 23 -8.94 2.43 15.70
CA LEU A 23 -9.27 3.76 15.17
C LEU A 23 -9.01 4.88 16.20
N LEU A 24 -9.30 4.62 17.47
CA LEU A 24 -9.01 5.55 18.57
C LEU A 24 -7.51 5.73 18.76
N GLY A 25 -6.72 4.66 18.73
CA GLY A 25 -5.27 4.73 18.81
C GLY A 25 -4.66 5.52 17.64
N LEU A 26 -5.18 5.28 16.44
CA LEU A 26 -4.84 5.99 15.22
C LEU A 26 -5.15 7.49 15.31
N ALA A 27 -6.37 7.84 15.70
CA ALA A 27 -6.80 9.23 15.89
C ALA A 27 -6.01 9.93 17.00
N ALA A 28 -5.73 9.23 18.10
CA ALA A 28 -4.91 9.74 19.20
C ALA A 28 -3.49 10.06 18.73
N CYS A 29 -2.87 9.21 17.90
CA CYS A 29 -1.53 9.49 17.38
C CYS A 29 -1.51 10.67 16.40
N CYS A 30 -2.54 10.82 15.54
CA CYS A 30 -2.68 12.00 14.69
C CYS A 30 -2.84 13.28 15.53
N LEU A 31 -3.63 13.22 16.60
CA LEU A 31 -3.77 14.34 17.54
C LEU A 31 -2.43 14.65 18.22
N ILE A 32 -1.67 13.63 18.63
CA ILE A 32 -0.33 13.78 19.21
C ILE A 32 0.64 14.45 18.22
N ALA A 33 0.59 14.10 16.93
CA ALA A 33 1.42 14.74 15.91
C ALA A 33 1.09 16.25 15.77
N ILE A 34 -0.20 16.62 15.83
CA ILE A 34 -0.62 18.02 15.84
C ILE A 34 -0.12 18.72 17.11
N VAL A 35 -0.31 18.09 18.28
CA VAL A 35 0.17 18.60 19.57
C VAL A 35 1.69 18.79 19.55
N ALA A 36 2.44 17.93 18.87
CA ALA A 36 3.87 18.07 18.74
C ALA A 36 4.29 19.25 17.89
N LEU A 37 3.61 19.49 16.76
CA LEU A 37 3.86 20.69 15.96
C LEU A 37 3.59 21.94 16.80
N VAL A 38 2.51 21.94 17.58
CA VAL A 38 2.20 23.02 18.54
C VAL A 38 3.30 23.12 19.60
N ALA A 39 3.77 22.01 20.17
CA ALA A 39 4.82 22.00 21.18
C ALA A 39 6.15 22.56 20.63
N VAL A 40 6.51 22.24 19.39
CA VAL A 40 7.69 22.83 18.73
C VAL A 40 7.53 24.35 18.58
N VAL A 41 6.35 24.81 18.16
CA VAL A 41 6.04 26.25 18.06
C VAL A 41 6.12 26.93 19.43
N LEU A 42 5.57 26.32 20.48
CA LEU A 42 5.57 26.88 21.84
C LEU A 42 6.98 26.92 22.44
N GLN A 43 7.80 25.90 22.20
CA GLN A 43 9.14 25.80 22.79
C GLN A 43 10.20 26.61 22.03
N ARG A 44 10.10 26.69 20.70
CA ARG A 44 11.15 27.26 19.83
C ARG A 44 10.72 28.52 19.10
N GLY A 45 9.44 28.86 19.14
CA GLY A 45 8.86 29.93 18.35
C GLY A 45 8.36 29.45 16.99
N PRO A 46 7.57 30.29 16.30
CA PRO A 46 6.92 29.91 15.04
C PRO A 46 7.89 29.79 13.86
N ALA A 47 8.96 30.60 13.83
CA ALA A 47 9.90 30.61 12.71
C ALA A 47 10.73 29.31 12.59
N PRO A 48 11.35 28.78 13.67
CA PRO A 48 12.10 27.51 13.59
C PRO A 48 11.19 26.33 13.25
N ALA A 49 9.97 26.32 13.80
CA ALA A 49 8.98 25.29 13.51
C ALA A 49 8.57 25.28 12.03
N LEU A 50 8.32 26.46 11.46
CA LEU A 50 7.94 26.60 10.05
C LEU A 50 9.09 26.19 9.12
N VAL A 51 10.31 26.67 9.38
CA VAL A 51 11.48 26.32 8.56
C VAL A 51 11.78 24.83 8.65
N GLY A 52 11.75 24.26 9.86
CA GLY A 52 11.92 22.83 10.06
C GLY A 52 10.85 22.01 9.34
N LEU A 53 9.59 22.43 9.37
CA LEU A 53 8.50 21.79 8.63
C LEU A 53 8.71 21.85 7.12
N LEU A 54 9.05 23.01 6.56
CA LEU A 54 9.26 23.18 5.13
C LEU A 54 10.43 22.33 4.61
N LEU A 55 11.55 22.30 5.35
CA LEU A 55 12.70 21.47 4.99
C LEU A 55 12.40 19.98 5.14
N ALA A 56 11.71 19.58 6.22
CA ALA A 56 11.35 18.18 6.45
C ALA A 56 10.37 17.67 5.40
N LEU A 57 9.48 18.52 4.87
CA LEU A 57 8.54 18.15 3.83
C LEU A 57 9.18 18.01 2.44
N LEU A 58 10.38 18.55 2.20
CA LEU A 58 10.96 18.58 0.85
C LEU A 58 11.08 17.19 0.18
N PRO A 59 11.59 16.12 0.84
CA PRO A 59 11.69 14.80 0.20
C PRO A 59 10.36 14.01 0.21
N PHE A 60 9.37 14.41 1.00
CA PHE A 60 8.17 13.60 1.28
C PHE A 60 7.24 13.41 0.07
N PRO A 61 6.88 14.44 -0.72
CA PRO A 61 6.04 14.27 -1.90
C PRO A 61 6.60 13.22 -2.86
N LEU A 62 7.91 13.20 -3.07
CA LEU A 62 8.58 12.21 -3.90
C LEU A 62 8.47 10.80 -3.29
N LEU A 63 8.81 10.65 -2.01
CA LEU A 63 8.82 9.35 -1.33
C LEU A 63 7.41 8.75 -1.20
N VAL A 64 6.42 9.55 -0.81
CA VAL A 64 5.02 9.11 -0.76
C VAL A 64 4.54 8.73 -2.17
N THR A 65 4.89 9.51 -3.20
CA THR A 65 4.54 9.14 -4.59
C THR A 65 5.19 7.83 -5.01
N LEU A 66 6.43 7.57 -4.61
CA LEU A 66 7.13 6.32 -4.90
C LEU A 66 6.48 5.13 -4.19
N ILE A 67 6.11 5.27 -2.91
CA ILE A 67 5.42 4.21 -2.16
C ILE A 67 4.04 3.92 -2.77
N LEU A 68 3.26 4.95 -3.09
CA LEU A 68 1.98 4.80 -3.80
C LEU A 68 2.16 4.29 -5.24
N TYR A 69 3.34 4.44 -5.83
CA TYR A 69 3.69 3.84 -7.10
C TYR A 69 3.97 2.34 -6.97
N LEU A 70 4.55 1.91 -5.84
CA LEU A 70 4.69 0.51 -5.52
C LEU A 70 3.31 -0.12 -5.38
N ASP A 71 2.38 0.53 -4.70
CA ASP A 71 1.01 0.07 -4.44
C ASP A 71 0.01 0.27 -5.61
N ARG A 72 0.30 -0.32 -6.78
CA ARG A 72 -0.47 -0.07 -8.02
C ARG A 72 -1.42 -1.19 -8.42
N LEU A 73 -1.16 -2.41 -7.98
CA LEU A 73 -2.00 -3.56 -8.36
C LEU A 73 -3.28 -3.60 -7.53
N GLU A 74 -3.15 -3.33 -6.23
CA GLU A 74 -4.22 -3.38 -5.23
C GLU A 74 -4.15 -2.14 -4.32
N PRO A 75 -4.49 -0.93 -4.83
CA PRO A 75 -4.25 0.30 -4.09
C PRO A 75 -4.91 0.32 -2.72
N GLU A 76 -4.11 0.58 -1.70
CA GLU A 76 -4.54 0.61 -0.32
C GLU A 76 -5.39 1.86 -0.02
N PRO A 77 -6.31 1.77 0.96
CA PRO A 77 -7.12 2.91 1.34
C PRO A 77 -6.25 4.07 1.81
N ARG A 78 -6.28 5.19 1.08
CA ARG A 78 -5.46 6.38 1.39
C ARG A 78 -5.66 6.89 2.82
N ALA A 79 -6.88 6.77 3.35
CA ALA A 79 -7.18 7.13 4.73
C ALA A 79 -6.43 6.24 5.73
N LEU A 80 -6.29 4.93 5.46
CA LEU A 80 -5.50 4.02 6.27
C LEU A 80 -4.01 4.39 6.20
N LEU A 81 -3.48 4.62 5.00
CA LEU A 81 -2.07 5.02 4.82
C LEU A 81 -1.73 6.33 5.51
N ALA A 82 -2.59 7.36 5.35
CA ALA A 82 -2.42 8.66 6.01
C ALA A 82 -2.43 8.54 7.53
N ALA A 83 -3.24 7.62 8.03
CA ALA A 83 -3.38 7.42 9.45
C ALA A 83 -2.23 6.59 10.03
N ILE A 84 -1.78 5.53 9.34
CA ILE A 84 -0.55 4.78 9.67
C ILE A 84 0.67 5.73 9.69
N PHE A 85 0.75 6.63 8.72
CA PHE A 85 1.74 7.72 8.72
C PHE A 85 1.61 8.61 9.95
N GLY A 86 0.38 9.06 10.28
CA GLY A 86 0.11 9.84 11.48
C GLY A 86 0.49 9.11 12.77
N THR A 87 0.36 7.79 12.81
CA THR A 87 0.82 6.96 13.93
C THR A 87 2.34 6.95 14.06
N GLY A 88 3.07 6.76 12.96
CA GLY A 88 4.54 6.88 12.97
C GLY A 88 5.00 8.26 13.45
N ALA A 89 4.34 9.32 12.98
CA ALA A 89 4.58 10.68 13.44
C ALA A 89 4.33 10.81 14.96
N GLY A 90 3.21 10.30 15.47
CA GLY A 90 2.90 10.30 16.90
C GLY A 90 3.92 9.53 17.75
N ILE A 91 4.45 8.41 17.25
CA ILE A 91 5.50 7.62 17.93
C ILE A 91 6.76 8.44 18.12
N ALA A 92 7.23 9.17 17.09
CA ALA A 92 8.38 10.06 17.21
C ALA A 92 8.21 11.09 18.34
N VAL A 93 7.00 11.64 18.50
CA VAL A 93 6.67 12.58 19.58
C VAL A 93 6.79 11.90 20.95
N VAL A 94 6.15 10.74 21.10
CA VAL A 94 6.17 9.98 22.36
C VAL A 94 7.60 9.64 22.76
N THR A 95 8.42 9.16 21.82
CA THR A 95 9.84 8.87 22.04
C THR A 95 10.60 10.12 22.48
N ALA A 96 10.38 11.26 21.81
CA ALA A 96 11.04 12.52 22.16
C ALA A 96 10.63 13.06 23.54
N LEU A 97 9.36 12.90 23.93
CA LEU A 97 8.87 13.30 25.25
C LEU A 97 9.42 12.37 26.35
N LEU A 98 9.47 11.07 26.09
CA LEU A 98 10.01 10.09 27.04
C LEU A 98 11.50 10.32 27.29
N GLY A 99 12.28 10.56 26.24
CA GLY A 99 13.71 10.90 26.36
C GLY A 99 13.95 12.14 27.20
N ARG A 100 13.14 13.19 27.03
CA ARG A 100 13.20 14.40 27.88
C ARG A 100 12.79 14.13 29.32
N ALA A 101 11.67 13.44 29.54
CA ALA A 101 11.18 13.15 30.88
C ALA A 101 12.22 12.38 31.69
N LEU A 102 12.89 11.41 31.05
CA LEU A 102 13.91 10.57 31.66
C LEU A 102 15.33 11.15 31.58
N HIS A 103 15.50 12.34 30.97
CA HIS A 103 16.80 12.98 30.75
C HIS A 103 17.85 12.03 30.13
N THR A 104 17.44 11.21 29.16
CA THR A 104 18.32 10.23 28.52
C THR A 104 18.21 10.25 27.00
N ALA A 105 19.37 10.20 26.35
CA ALA A 105 19.47 10.04 24.91
C ALA A 105 19.47 8.57 24.47
N SER A 106 19.60 7.61 25.41
CA SER A 106 19.79 6.19 25.09
C SER A 106 18.55 5.50 24.55
N ILE A 107 17.38 6.14 24.65
CA ILE A 107 16.09 5.62 24.19
C ILE A 107 15.49 6.44 23.05
N THR A 108 16.22 7.45 22.58
CA THR A 108 15.80 8.35 21.50
C THR A 108 16.72 8.18 20.31
N THR A 109 16.19 8.33 19.10
CA THR A 109 17.06 8.52 17.94
C THR A 109 17.82 9.84 18.08
N PRO A 110 18.98 10.02 17.41
CA PRO A 110 19.82 11.21 17.56
C PRO A 110 19.06 12.52 17.32
N GLU A 111 18.15 12.54 16.35
CA GLU A 111 17.34 13.71 16.02
C GLU A 111 16.47 14.11 17.22
N LEU A 112 15.90 13.13 17.90
CA LEU A 112 14.96 13.31 19.02
C LEU A 112 15.64 13.48 20.38
N SER A 113 16.97 13.51 20.41
CA SER A 113 17.75 13.59 21.65
C SER A 113 17.38 14.81 22.50
N PRO A 114 17.28 14.66 23.84
CA PRO A 114 17.06 15.77 24.75
C PRO A 114 18.29 16.70 24.88
N HIS A 115 19.49 16.20 24.56
CA HIS A 115 20.75 16.97 24.54
C HIS A 115 21.36 16.90 23.14
N PRO A 116 20.77 17.60 22.16
CA PRO A 116 21.26 17.54 20.80
C PRO A 116 22.62 18.25 20.74
N SER A 117 23.66 17.49 20.41
CA SER A 117 24.98 18.03 20.08
C SER A 117 25.30 17.61 18.65
N LEU A 118 25.44 18.59 17.76
CA LEU A 118 25.74 18.36 16.34
C LEU A 118 27.19 17.86 16.13
N THR A 119 28.03 17.95 17.16
CA THR A 119 29.48 17.74 17.10
C THR A 119 29.98 16.52 17.89
N VAL A 120 29.12 15.81 18.62
CA VAL A 120 29.51 14.64 19.42
C VAL A 120 29.08 13.37 18.70
N ALA A 121 30.03 12.45 18.49
CA ALA A 121 29.75 11.14 17.94
C ALA A 121 28.68 10.42 18.78
N VAL A 122 27.66 9.86 18.14
CA VAL A 122 26.62 9.11 18.84
C VAL A 122 27.22 7.78 19.31
N PRO A 123 27.28 7.52 20.63
CA PRO A 123 27.81 6.26 21.15
C PRO A 123 26.99 5.09 20.62
N ALA A 124 27.64 3.96 20.31
CA ALA A 124 26.96 2.78 19.78
C ALA A 124 25.78 2.33 20.65
N GLY A 125 25.91 2.39 21.98
CA GLY A 125 24.83 2.06 22.91
C GLY A 125 23.60 2.97 22.76
N ALA A 126 23.79 4.27 22.53
CA ALA A 126 22.69 5.20 22.33
C ALA A 126 22.04 5.02 20.94
N ALA A 127 22.84 4.77 19.90
CA ALA A 127 22.32 4.44 18.57
C ALA A 127 21.48 3.17 18.59
N ILE A 128 21.96 2.11 19.25
CA ILE A 128 21.24 0.84 19.39
C ILE A 128 19.97 1.02 20.21
N GLY A 129 20.05 1.67 21.39
CA GLY A 129 18.87 1.84 22.25
C GLY A 129 17.79 2.72 21.63
N GLY A 130 18.19 3.80 20.95
CA GLY A 130 17.28 4.65 20.18
C GLY A 130 16.58 3.89 19.05
N ALA A 131 17.34 3.16 18.23
CA ALA A 131 16.81 2.32 17.15
C ALA A 131 15.90 1.20 17.68
N LEU A 132 16.29 0.55 18.78
CA LEU A 132 15.50 -0.48 19.43
C LEU A 132 14.12 0.05 19.82
N VAL A 133 14.06 1.21 20.49
CA VAL A 133 12.80 1.81 20.93
C VAL A 133 11.98 2.27 19.72
N ALA A 134 12.59 3.01 18.79
CA ALA A 134 11.91 3.55 17.62
C ALA A 134 11.29 2.44 16.76
N GLU A 135 12.08 1.45 16.35
CA GLU A 135 11.62 0.38 15.48
C GLU A 135 10.69 -0.61 16.19
N THR A 136 10.82 -0.79 17.51
CA THR A 136 9.83 -1.57 18.28
C THR A 136 8.48 -0.88 18.30
N LEU A 137 8.42 0.41 18.63
CA LEU A 137 7.16 1.16 18.66
C LEU A 137 6.52 1.23 17.25
N ASN A 138 7.32 1.47 16.22
CA ASN A 138 6.85 1.44 14.83
C ASN A 138 6.34 0.04 14.44
N GLY A 139 7.06 -1.01 14.81
CA GLY A 139 6.67 -2.40 14.58
C GLY A 139 5.37 -2.80 15.28
N LEU A 140 5.08 -2.26 16.46
CA LEU A 140 3.81 -2.51 17.16
C LEU A 140 2.60 -2.05 16.34
N VAL A 141 2.73 -1.00 15.53
CA VAL A 141 1.65 -0.56 14.60
C VAL A 141 1.34 -1.65 13.59
N LEU A 142 2.39 -2.27 13.03
CA LEU A 142 2.26 -3.34 12.04
C LEU A 142 1.75 -4.64 12.66
N LEU A 143 2.13 -4.93 13.91
CA LEU A 143 1.57 -6.06 14.66
C LEU A 143 0.10 -5.83 15.03
N ALA A 144 -0.28 -4.61 15.40
CA ALA A 144 -1.67 -4.23 15.62
C ALA A 144 -2.48 -4.35 14.32
N LEU A 145 -1.91 -3.96 13.18
CA LEU A 145 -2.52 -4.16 11.86
C LEU A 145 -2.65 -5.65 11.55
N LEU A 146 -1.62 -6.46 11.77
CA LEU A 146 -1.68 -7.91 11.59
C LEU A 146 -2.74 -8.58 12.47
N ALA A 147 -2.90 -8.14 13.72
CA ALA A 147 -3.87 -8.69 14.66
C ALA A 147 -5.31 -8.28 14.32
N SER A 148 -5.51 -7.03 13.91
CA SER A 148 -6.85 -6.48 13.63
C SER A 148 -7.31 -6.67 12.19
N ARG A 149 -6.38 -6.80 11.25
CA ARG A 149 -6.59 -6.72 9.80
C ARG A 149 -5.70 -7.68 9.02
N ARG A 150 -5.57 -8.92 9.49
CA ARG A 150 -4.78 -9.95 8.80
C ARG A 150 -5.18 -10.13 7.33
N THR A 151 -6.45 -9.95 7.01
CA THR A 151 -7.00 -10.07 5.65
C THR A 151 -6.67 -8.88 4.74
N GLU A 152 -6.14 -7.78 5.28
CA GLU A 152 -5.63 -6.66 4.48
C GLU A 152 -4.19 -6.90 4.00
N ILE A 153 -3.48 -7.82 4.64
CA ILE A 153 -2.08 -8.10 4.34
C ILE A 153 -2.03 -9.37 3.49
N ASP A 154 -2.26 -9.17 2.19
CA ASP A 154 -2.41 -10.22 1.18
C ASP A 154 -1.09 -10.51 0.45
N GLY A 155 -0.14 -9.57 0.50
CA GLY A 155 1.16 -9.66 -0.16
C GLY A 155 2.33 -9.03 0.61
N VAL A 156 3.51 -9.20 0.02
CA VAL A 156 4.76 -8.53 0.45
C VAL A 156 4.66 -7.02 0.18
N GLU A 157 4.02 -6.64 -0.93
CA GLU A 157 3.79 -5.23 -1.32
C GLU A 157 3.13 -4.45 -0.16
N ASP A 158 2.03 -4.97 0.39
CA ASP A 158 1.25 -4.32 1.47
C ASP A 158 2.10 -4.11 2.73
N GLY A 159 2.83 -5.14 3.17
CA GLY A 159 3.71 -5.04 4.32
C GLY A 159 4.78 -3.96 4.16
N VAL A 160 5.41 -3.91 2.98
CA VAL A 160 6.42 -2.90 2.64
C VAL A 160 5.80 -1.50 2.62
N VAL A 161 4.61 -1.34 2.02
CA VAL A 161 3.89 -0.06 1.94
C VAL A 161 3.50 0.44 3.33
N TYR A 162 2.88 -0.40 4.15
CA TYR A 162 2.51 -0.04 5.52
C TYR A 162 3.72 0.30 6.39
N GLY A 163 4.76 -0.53 6.35
CA GLY A 163 6.00 -0.27 7.09
C GLY A 163 6.66 1.03 6.65
N SER A 164 6.75 1.26 5.34
CA SER A 164 7.32 2.50 4.78
C SER A 164 6.55 3.74 5.23
N MET A 165 5.22 3.69 5.29
CA MET A 165 4.39 4.81 5.73
C MET A 165 4.57 5.12 7.22
N VAL A 166 4.70 4.10 8.09
CA VAL A 166 5.03 4.31 9.51
C VAL A 166 6.40 4.99 9.64
N GLY A 167 7.43 4.44 8.99
CA GLY A 167 8.79 4.97 9.04
C GLY A 167 8.89 6.40 8.50
N LEU A 168 8.20 6.72 7.41
CA LEU A 168 8.12 8.09 6.91
C LEU A 168 7.47 9.06 7.90
N GLY A 169 6.35 8.65 8.51
CA GLY A 169 5.68 9.47 9.52
C GLY A 169 6.61 9.82 10.69
N PHE A 170 7.34 8.82 11.18
CA PHE A 170 8.36 8.99 12.22
C PHE A 170 9.45 9.97 11.78
N ALA A 171 10.00 9.77 10.57
CA ALA A 171 11.06 10.61 10.03
C ALA A 171 10.64 12.07 9.83
N LEU A 172 9.37 12.34 9.51
CA LEU A 172 8.88 13.71 9.34
C LEU A 172 9.07 14.49 10.64
N VAL A 173 8.54 13.95 11.74
CA VAL A 173 8.59 14.61 13.05
C VAL A 173 10.03 14.69 13.56
N ALA A 174 10.81 13.63 13.39
CA ALA A 174 12.22 13.61 13.75
C ALA A 174 13.00 14.74 13.07
N ASN A 175 12.84 14.90 11.75
CA ASN A 175 13.50 15.95 10.99
C ASN A 175 13.00 17.36 11.35
N VAL A 176 11.69 17.56 11.53
CA VAL A 176 11.15 18.85 11.98
C VAL A 176 11.80 19.27 13.28
N TYR A 177 11.90 18.34 14.24
CA TYR A 177 12.51 18.60 15.52
C TYR A 177 14.02 18.86 15.40
N GLY A 178 14.74 18.07 14.61
CA GLY A 178 16.17 18.23 14.34
C GLY A 178 16.53 19.59 13.73
N TYR A 179 15.83 20.01 12.67
CA TYR A 179 16.04 21.33 12.06
C TYR A 179 15.67 22.48 13.00
N SER A 180 14.61 22.29 13.79
CA SER A 180 14.21 23.29 14.79
C SER A 180 15.28 23.43 15.89
N VAL A 181 16.04 22.38 16.21
CA VAL A 181 17.23 22.49 17.08
C VAL A 181 18.32 23.25 16.36
N ALA A 182 18.66 22.82 15.14
CA ALA A 182 19.76 23.36 14.36
C ALA A 182 19.62 24.87 14.10
N TRP A 183 18.37 25.37 14.04
CA TRP A 183 18.06 26.79 13.92
C TRP A 183 18.78 27.66 14.96
N GLY A 184 18.87 27.21 16.22
CA GLY A 184 19.55 27.95 17.28
C GLY A 184 21.06 28.16 17.03
N ASN A 185 21.65 27.34 16.17
CA ASN A 185 23.07 27.35 15.82
C ASN A 185 23.36 28.04 14.47
N GLY A 186 22.34 28.62 13.84
CA GLY A 186 22.46 29.37 12.58
C GLY A 186 22.30 28.51 11.31
N ALA A 187 22.31 29.18 10.15
CA ALA A 187 21.99 28.56 8.87
C ALA A 187 22.94 27.42 8.45
N GLY A 188 24.22 27.51 8.83
CA GLY A 188 25.20 26.45 8.56
C GLY A 188 24.84 25.12 9.21
N ALA A 189 24.40 25.15 10.48
CA ALA A 189 23.98 23.96 11.20
C ALA A 189 22.70 23.33 10.60
N ILE A 190 21.76 24.16 10.13
CA ILE A 190 20.56 23.67 9.43
C ILE A 190 20.95 22.97 8.13
N ALA A 191 21.85 23.58 7.34
CA ALA A 191 22.30 23.02 6.08
C ALA A 191 23.07 21.69 6.27
N GLU A 192 23.90 21.61 7.30
CA GLU A 192 24.62 20.41 7.69
C GLU A 192 23.66 19.27 8.07
N GLU A 193 22.68 19.55 8.95
CA GLU A 193 21.66 18.58 9.37
C GLU A 193 20.82 18.10 8.17
N PHE A 194 20.42 19.02 7.29
CA PHE A 194 19.66 18.69 6.08
C PHE A 194 20.48 17.80 5.13
N THR A 195 21.77 18.09 4.96
CA THR A 195 22.64 17.32 4.07
C THR A 195 22.91 15.92 4.61
N ARG A 196 23.13 15.79 5.93
CA ARG A 196 23.44 14.51 6.56
C ARG A 196 22.24 13.59 6.71
N ARG A 197 21.10 14.12 7.16
CA ARG A 197 19.91 13.32 7.53
C ARG A 197 18.71 13.63 6.67
N GLY A 198 18.55 14.88 6.22
CA GLY A 198 17.38 15.32 5.48
C GLY A 198 17.16 14.68 4.12
N LEU A 199 18.23 14.44 3.36
CA LEU A 199 18.12 13.99 1.98
C LEU A 199 17.73 12.51 1.86
N PHE A 200 18.45 11.64 2.57
CA PHE A 200 18.26 10.18 2.49
C PHE A 200 17.65 9.56 3.75
N GLY A 201 17.75 10.21 4.90
CA GLY A 201 17.22 9.70 6.17
C GLY A 201 15.75 9.31 6.10
N PRO A 202 14.83 10.11 5.53
CA PRO A 202 13.44 9.72 5.36
C PRO A 202 13.26 8.43 4.55
N ALA A 203 14.05 8.23 3.50
CA ALA A 203 14.00 7.01 2.69
C ALA A 203 14.52 5.79 3.48
N PHE A 204 15.52 5.98 4.34
CA PHE A 204 16.06 4.92 5.18
C PHE A 204 15.14 4.53 6.33
N HIS A 205 14.49 5.49 7.00
CA HIS A 205 13.45 5.17 7.98
C HIS A 205 12.28 4.41 7.35
N ALA A 206 11.87 4.78 6.14
CA ALA A 206 10.89 4.01 5.38
C ALA A 206 11.40 2.58 5.11
N LEU A 207 12.67 2.42 4.72
CA LEU A 207 13.28 1.12 4.49
C LEU A 207 13.33 0.26 5.75
N PHE A 208 13.80 0.79 6.89
CA PHE A 208 13.93 0.03 8.14
C PHE A 208 12.61 -0.56 8.57
N THR A 209 11.58 0.29 8.71
CA THR A 209 10.27 -0.16 9.15
C THR A 209 9.59 -1.05 8.08
N SER A 210 9.92 -0.90 6.80
CA SER A 210 9.47 -1.83 5.74
C SER A 210 9.98 -3.27 5.92
N LEU A 211 11.15 -3.48 6.56
CA LEU A 211 11.66 -4.82 6.86
C LEU A 211 10.81 -5.52 7.92
N ILE A 212 10.32 -4.77 8.91
CA ILE A 212 9.33 -5.27 9.88
C ILE A 212 8.04 -5.62 9.13
N GLY A 213 7.61 -4.74 8.24
CA GLY A 213 6.47 -4.95 7.35
C GLY A 213 6.57 -6.21 6.50
N LEU A 214 7.74 -6.51 5.96
CA LEU A 214 8.02 -7.73 5.21
C LEU A 214 7.87 -8.98 6.09
N GLY A 215 8.41 -8.95 7.31
CA GLY A 215 8.25 -10.03 8.29
C GLY A 215 6.78 -10.25 8.67
N VAL A 216 6.03 -9.16 8.84
CA VAL A 216 4.58 -9.17 9.12
C VAL A 216 3.77 -9.70 7.94
N ALA A 217 4.09 -9.31 6.71
CA ALA A 217 3.44 -9.83 5.49
C ALA A 217 3.70 -11.32 5.28
N TYR A 218 4.92 -11.76 5.50
CA TYR A 218 5.26 -13.18 5.48
C TYR A 218 4.46 -13.96 6.53
N ALA A 219 4.30 -13.40 7.73
CA ALA A 219 3.49 -13.96 8.79
C ALA A 219 1.98 -14.00 8.47
N ALA A 220 1.46 -13.00 7.77
CA ALA A 220 0.05 -12.94 7.36
C ALA A 220 -0.30 -13.99 6.31
N THR A 221 0.59 -14.20 5.35
CA THR A 221 0.35 -15.03 4.15
C THR A 221 0.63 -16.52 4.34
N ARG A 222 1.14 -16.96 5.50
CA ARG A 222 1.46 -18.37 5.80
C ARG A 222 0.64 -18.96 6.96
N PRO A 223 0.45 -20.30 7.00
CA PRO A 223 -0.20 -20.98 8.10
C PRO A 223 0.50 -20.70 9.45
N ALA A 224 -0.26 -20.73 10.54
CA ALA A 224 0.14 -20.17 11.84
C ALA A 224 1.37 -20.80 12.53
N VAL A 225 1.90 -21.92 12.04
CA VAL A 225 2.77 -22.81 12.86
C VAL A 225 4.26 -22.76 12.48
N THR A 226 4.64 -22.43 11.24
CA THR A 226 6.06 -22.54 10.82
C THR A 226 6.67 -21.18 10.48
N GLY A 227 7.51 -20.66 11.38
CA GLY A 227 8.40 -19.53 11.11
C GLY A 227 7.78 -18.13 11.14
N ARG A 228 6.50 -17.99 11.55
CA ARG A 228 5.81 -16.68 11.66
C ARG A 228 6.54 -15.71 12.59
N TYR A 229 6.79 -16.13 13.83
CA TYR A 229 7.46 -15.28 14.82
C TYR A 229 8.92 -15.02 14.42
N LEU A 230 9.58 -16.01 13.80
CA LEU A 230 10.94 -15.86 13.31
C LEU A 230 11.03 -14.81 12.20
N ALA A 231 10.08 -14.77 11.26
CA ALA A 231 10.07 -13.77 10.18
C ALA A 231 9.86 -12.34 10.72
N ILE A 232 8.93 -12.17 11.66
CA ILE A 232 8.70 -10.88 12.32
C ILE A 232 9.96 -10.46 13.11
N ALA A 233 10.52 -11.38 13.89
CA ALA A 233 11.72 -11.12 14.69
C ALA A 233 12.94 -10.81 13.82
N ALA A 234 13.10 -11.49 12.68
CA ALA A 234 14.17 -11.24 11.73
C ALA A 234 14.01 -9.86 11.06
N GLY A 235 12.80 -9.51 10.64
CA GLY A 235 12.50 -8.19 10.07
C GLY A 235 12.77 -7.06 11.07
N TRP A 236 12.35 -7.24 12.33
CA TRP A 236 12.61 -6.32 13.42
C TRP A 236 14.10 -6.20 13.76
N ALA A 237 14.81 -7.33 13.89
CA ALA A 237 16.24 -7.32 14.18
C ALA A 237 17.04 -6.63 13.06
N ALA A 238 16.68 -6.86 11.80
CA ALA A 238 17.28 -6.18 10.65
C ALA A 238 16.99 -4.67 10.67
N ALA A 239 15.75 -4.26 10.97
CA ALA A 239 15.39 -2.85 11.11
C ALA A 239 16.23 -2.14 12.18
N VAL A 240 16.27 -2.71 13.40
CA VAL A 240 17.04 -2.15 14.52
C VAL A 240 18.52 -2.09 14.21
N ALA A 241 19.09 -3.15 13.62
CA ALA A 241 20.51 -3.18 13.28
C ALA A 241 20.89 -2.12 12.24
N LEU A 242 20.10 -1.98 11.17
CA LEU A 242 20.38 -1.02 10.12
C LEU A 242 20.15 0.43 10.57
N ASP A 243 19.12 0.68 11.38
CA ASP A 243 18.88 2.01 11.95
C ASP A 243 19.98 2.41 12.94
N ALA A 244 20.42 1.49 13.81
CA ALA A 244 21.54 1.74 14.71
C ALA A 244 22.85 2.02 13.94
N VAL A 245 23.14 1.23 12.90
CA VAL A 245 24.32 1.43 12.04
C VAL A 245 24.25 2.76 11.30
N TRP A 246 23.09 3.12 10.76
CA TRP A 246 22.86 4.43 10.14
C TRP A 246 23.13 5.57 11.13
N ASN A 247 22.46 5.55 12.27
CA ASN A 247 22.56 6.60 13.29
C ASN A 247 23.98 6.79 13.82
N HIS A 248 24.73 5.70 13.99
CA HIS A 248 26.12 5.77 14.37
C HIS A 248 26.99 6.33 13.24
N SER A 249 26.84 5.82 12.01
CA SER A 249 27.68 6.16 10.86
C SER A 249 27.56 7.62 10.41
N VAL A 250 26.37 8.22 10.53
CA VAL A 250 26.12 9.63 10.19
C VAL A 250 26.97 10.57 11.05
N THR A 251 27.43 10.13 12.22
CA THR A 251 28.27 10.93 13.12
C THR A 251 29.76 10.61 13.05
N ALA A 252 30.15 9.48 12.45
CA ALA A 252 31.54 9.03 12.40
C ALA A 252 32.32 9.55 11.17
N GLU A 253 31.61 10.07 10.14
CA GLU A 253 32.13 10.53 8.84
C GLU A 253 33.02 9.50 8.09
N GLY A 254 33.36 9.79 6.82
CA GLY A 254 34.31 8.99 6.04
C GLY A 254 33.81 7.61 5.57
N THR A 255 34.69 6.60 5.65
CA THR A 255 34.49 5.27 5.06
C THR A 255 33.33 4.48 5.68
N ALA A 256 33.06 4.69 6.97
CA ALA A 256 31.95 4.04 7.68
C ALA A 256 30.59 4.48 7.11
N LEU A 257 30.41 5.79 6.85
CA LEU A 257 29.19 6.33 6.25
C LEU A 257 29.00 5.79 4.82
N LEU A 258 30.06 5.75 4.01
CA LEU A 258 30.00 5.18 2.66
C LEU A 258 29.61 3.70 2.68
N ALA A 259 30.21 2.91 3.57
CA ALA A 259 29.88 1.50 3.74
C ALA A 259 28.41 1.31 4.13
N THR A 260 27.89 2.11 5.06
CA THR A 260 26.48 2.09 5.44
C THR A 260 25.58 2.44 4.25
N TYR A 261 25.90 3.47 3.46
CA TYR A 261 25.13 3.78 2.24
C TYR A 261 25.07 2.60 1.26
N VAL A 262 26.20 1.91 1.02
CA VAL A 262 26.24 0.73 0.14
C VAL A 262 25.36 -0.39 0.68
N ILE A 263 25.42 -0.67 1.99
CA ILE A 263 24.56 -1.66 2.64
C ILE A 263 23.08 -1.29 2.49
N LEU A 264 22.71 -0.05 2.79
CA LEU A 264 21.32 0.42 2.72
C LEU A 264 20.76 0.40 1.31
N VAL A 265 21.55 0.79 0.30
CA VAL A 265 21.15 0.68 -1.11
C VAL A 265 21.00 -0.79 -1.52
N GLY A 266 21.90 -1.67 -1.08
CA GLY A 266 21.78 -3.11 -1.31
C GLY A 266 20.49 -3.69 -0.73
N VAL A 267 20.16 -3.34 0.52
CA VAL A 267 18.92 -3.76 1.19
C VAL A 267 17.70 -3.19 0.48
N LEU A 268 17.74 -1.92 0.05
CA LEU A 268 16.67 -1.31 -0.74
C LEU A 268 16.42 -2.06 -2.04
N ILE A 269 17.47 -2.46 -2.76
CA ILE A 269 17.36 -3.27 -3.99
C ILE A 269 16.71 -4.62 -3.68
N VAL A 270 17.08 -5.27 -2.57
CA VAL A 270 16.47 -6.54 -2.15
C VAL A 270 14.96 -6.37 -1.87
N VAL A 271 14.56 -5.32 -1.14
CA VAL A 271 13.16 -5.03 -0.85
C VAL A 271 12.38 -4.73 -2.14
N ILE A 272 12.92 -3.90 -3.04
CA ILE A 272 12.30 -3.61 -4.34
C ILE A 272 12.14 -4.89 -5.16
N THR A 273 13.16 -5.75 -5.18
CA THR A 273 13.11 -7.03 -5.90
C THR A 273 12.04 -7.94 -5.33
N ALA A 274 11.88 -8.00 -4.00
CA ALA A 274 10.83 -8.76 -3.35
C ALA A 274 9.42 -8.25 -3.73
N VAL A 275 9.21 -6.94 -3.76
CA VAL A 275 7.95 -6.32 -4.21
C VAL A 275 7.67 -6.63 -5.69
N VAL A 276 8.67 -6.51 -6.56
CA VAL A 276 8.52 -6.83 -8.00
C VAL A 276 8.21 -8.31 -8.21
N ALA A 277 8.84 -9.21 -7.44
CA ALA A 277 8.57 -10.64 -7.51
C ALA A 277 7.15 -10.99 -7.06
N ASP A 278 6.65 -10.34 -5.99
CA ASP A 278 5.28 -10.54 -5.51
C ASP A 278 4.25 -9.99 -6.50
N ARG A 279 4.52 -8.84 -7.12
CA ARG A 279 3.72 -8.32 -8.23
C ARG A 279 3.62 -9.28 -9.41
N GLN A 280 4.74 -9.87 -9.82
CA GLN A 280 4.73 -10.89 -10.88
C GLN A 280 3.95 -12.14 -10.46
N ARG A 281 3.98 -12.49 -9.18
CA ARG A 281 3.17 -13.59 -8.63
C ARG A 281 1.68 -13.27 -8.77
N VAL A 282 1.22 -12.07 -8.38
CA VAL A 282 -0.19 -11.68 -8.53
C VAL A 282 -0.62 -11.74 -10.00
N ILE A 283 0.20 -11.25 -10.92
CA ILE A 283 -0.04 -11.35 -12.37
C ILE A 283 -0.23 -12.81 -12.80
N ARG A 284 0.63 -13.72 -12.34
CA ARG A 284 0.50 -15.16 -12.66
C ARG A 284 -0.80 -15.77 -12.12
N LEU A 285 -1.27 -15.32 -10.96
CA LEU A 285 -2.55 -15.78 -10.39
C LEU A 285 -3.73 -15.35 -11.26
N ILE A 286 -3.69 -14.11 -11.77
CA ILE A 286 -4.72 -13.61 -12.69
C ILE A 286 -4.77 -14.51 -13.93
N THR A 287 -3.63 -14.79 -14.55
CA THR A 287 -3.58 -15.65 -15.75
C THR A 287 -3.93 -17.12 -15.48
N SER A 288 -3.76 -17.62 -14.25
CA SER A 288 -4.05 -19.01 -13.93
C SER A 288 -5.50 -19.25 -13.53
N PHE A 289 -6.15 -18.31 -12.83
CA PHE A 289 -7.48 -18.51 -12.25
C PHE A 289 -8.62 -17.84 -13.03
N LEU A 290 -8.38 -16.71 -13.72
CA LEU A 290 -9.46 -16.06 -14.48
C LEU A 290 -10.03 -16.88 -15.65
N PRO A 291 -9.25 -17.73 -16.36
CA PRO A 291 -9.81 -18.57 -17.42
C PRO A 291 -10.97 -19.46 -16.95
N ASP A 292 -10.96 -19.91 -15.69
CA ASP A 292 -12.04 -20.73 -15.11
C ASP A 292 -13.38 -19.98 -14.97
N PHE A 293 -13.37 -18.64 -15.11
CA PHE A 293 -14.54 -17.76 -14.98
C PHE A 293 -14.93 -17.08 -16.29
N GLU A 294 -14.43 -17.58 -17.43
CA GLU A 294 -14.79 -17.03 -18.73
C GLU A 294 -16.31 -17.03 -18.94
N HIS A 295 -16.84 -15.84 -19.15
CA HIS A 295 -18.25 -15.61 -19.42
C HIS A 295 -18.40 -14.29 -20.19
N PRO A 296 -19.23 -14.21 -21.24
CA PRO A 296 -19.35 -13.02 -22.09
C PRO A 296 -19.69 -11.71 -21.37
N GLU A 297 -20.23 -11.80 -20.16
CA GLU A 297 -20.62 -10.66 -19.32
C GLU A 297 -19.66 -10.37 -18.16
N VAL A 298 -18.70 -11.25 -17.90
CA VAL A 298 -17.75 -11.14 -16.77
C VAL A 298 -16.35 -10.87 -17.29
N VAL A 299 -15.80 -11.79 -18.05
CA VAL A 299 -14.42 -11.74 -18.57
C VAL A 299 -14.33 -12.65 -19.78
N THR A 300 -13.63 -12.18 -20.82
CA THR A 300 -13.31 -12.97 -22.00
C THR A 300 -11.81 -13.29 -22.01
N ALA A 301 -11.41 -14.33 -22.74
CA ALA A 301 -10.00 -14.69 -22.94
C ALA A 301 -9.14 -13.50 -23.38
N GLN A 302 -9.69 -12.60 -24.20
CA GLN A 302 -8.99 -11.44 -24.74
C GLN A 302 -8.87 -10.27 -23.75
N ASP A 303 -9.70 -10.23 -22.71
CA ASP A 303 -9.60 -9.25 -21.64
C ASP A 303 -8.53 -9.64 -20.58
N ILE A 304 -8.18 -10.93 -20.47
CA ILE A 304 -7.21 -11.44 -19.49
C ILE A 304 -5.81 -10.82 -19.67
N PRO A 305 -5.23 -10.72 -20.89
CA PRO A 305 -3.96 -10.03 -21.10
C PRO A 305 -3.99 -8.57 -20.62
N MET A 306 -5.12 -7.89 -20.77
CA MET A 306 -5.30 -6.52 -20.27
C MET A 306 -5.27 -6.47 -18.74
N LEU A 307 -5.88 -7.46 -18.07
CA LEU A 307 -5.88 -7.59 -16.62
C LEU A 307 -4.52 -8.00 -16.05
N ALA A 308 -3.78 -8.85 -16.76
CA ALA A 308 -2.48 -9.38 -16.36
C ALA A 308 -1.30 -8.41 -16.59
N ASN A 309 -1.49 -7.29 -17.29
CA ASN A 309 -0.41 -6.36 -17.62
C ASN A 309 -0.67 -4.94 -17.09
N LEU A 310 0.23 -4.42 -16.24
CA LEU A 310 0.10 -3.08 -15.65
C LEU A 310 -0.02 -1.94 -16.67
N ARG A 311 0.71 -2.01 -17.79
CA ARG A 311 0.63 -1.02 -18.87
C ARG A 311 -0.75 -1.10 -19.54
N MET A 312 -1.24 -2.31 -19.81
CA MET A 312 -2.55 -2.51 -20.42
C MET A 312 -3.69 -2.12 -19.47
N ARG A 313 -3.57 -2.39 -18.15
CA ARG A 313 -4.53 -1.88 -17.14
C ARG A 313 -4.61 -0.36 -17.18
N ARG A 314 -3.48 0.35 -17.27
CA ARG A 314 -3.44 1.82 -17.42
C ARG A 314 -4.09 2.28 -18.72
N LEU A 315 -3.79 1.62 -19.84
CA LEU A 315 -4.40 1.91 -21.14
C LEU A 315 -5.91 1.68 -21.12
N GLY A 316 -6.39 0.60 -20.50
CA GLY A 316 -7.81 0.34 -20.30
C GLY A 316 -8.52 1.44 -19.51
N ARG A 317 -7.92 1.90 -18.42
CA ARG A 317 -8.48 3.04 -17.65
C ARG A 317 -8.47 4.35 -18.43
N HIS A 318 -7.46 4.57 -19.28
CA HIS A 318 -7.40 5.74 -20.13
C HIS A 318 -8.44 5.66 -21.26
N TRP A 319 -8.55 4.52 -21.93
CA TRP A 319 -9.55 4.22 -22.94
C TRP A 319 -10.97 4.40 -22.39
N ALA A 320 -11.27 3.85 -21.22
CA ALA A 320 -12.57 4.02 -20.58
C ALA A 320 -12.82 5.49 -20.19
N ARG A 321 -11.76 6.25 -19.83
CA ARG A 321 -11.85 7.69 -19.60
C ARG A 321 -12.19 8.47 -20.87
N LEU A 322 -11.61 8.10 -22.00
CA LEU A 322 -11.86 8.77 -23.27
C LEU A 322 -13.30 8.55 -23.74
N ASN A 323 -13.87 7.36 -23.49
CA ASN A 323 -15.22 7.02 -23.93
C ASN A 323 -16.32 7.51 -22.96
N LEU A 324 -16.12 7.43 -21.63
CA LEU A 324 -17.18 7.77 -20.64
C LEU A 324 -16.70 8.74 -19.54
N GLY A 325 -15.61 9.48 -19.76
CA GLY A 325 -15.11 10.44 -18.78
C GLY A 325 -14.66 9.81 -17.45
N LEU A 326 -14.92 10.50 -16.34
CA LEU A 326 -14.48 10.03 -15.02
C LEU A 326 -15.20 8.74 -14.58
N ASP A 327 -16.44 8.55 -15.00
CA ASP A 327 -17.23 7.38 -14.61
C ASP A 327 -16.77 6.13 -15.34
N GLY A 328 -16.37 6.23 -16.61
CA GLY A 328 -15.69 5.13 -17.31
C GLY A 328 -14.36 4.74 -16.66
N ARG A 329 -13.54 5.73 -16.28
CA ARG A 329 -12.28 5.47 -15.55
C ARG A 329 -12.55 4.75 -14.23
N ARG A 330 -13.57 5.18 -13.48
CA ARG A 330 -13.97 4.55 -12.22
C ARG A 330 -14.42 3.12 -12.46
N ALA A 331 -15.36 2.90 -13.38
CA ALA A 331 -15.86 1.57 -13.72
C ALA A 331 -14.73 0.61 -14.14
N MET A 332 -13.84 1.03 -15.05
CA MET A 332 -12.68 0.20 -15.44
C MET A 332 -11.71 -0.06 -14.28
N THR A 333 -11.54 0.89 -13.37
CA THR A 333 -10.74 0.66 -12.15
C THR A 333 -11.40 -0.39 -11.26
N GLN A 334 -12.72 -0.29 -11.05
CA GLN A 334 -13.49 -1.24 -10.25
C GLN A 334 -13.48 -2.64 -10.85
N TYR A 335 -13.63 -2.75 -12.17
CA TYR A 335 -13.53 -3.99 -12.92
C TYR A 335 -12.18 -4.68 -12.73
N GLN A 336 -11.09 -3.93 -12.96
CA GLN A 336 -9.73 -4.43 -12.81
C GLN A 336 -9.44 -4.88 -11.37
N LEU A 337 -9.97 -4.15 -10.39
CA LEU A 337 -9.79 -4.44 -8.98
C LEU A 337 -10.53 -5.71 -8.56
N ALA A 338 -11.80 -5.83 -8.93
CA ALA A 338 -12.63 -7.02 -8.66
C ALA A 338 -12.03 -8.29 -9.30
N ALA A 339 -11.43 -8.17 -10.49
CA ALA A 339 -10.71 -9.27 -11.12
C ALA A 339 -9.48 -9.74 -10.31
N THR A 340 -8.80 -8.80 -9.66
CA THR A 340 -7.64 -9.12 -8.79
C THR A 340 -8.11 -9.76 -7.49
N GLU A 341 -9.18 -9.22 -6.88
CA GLU A 341 -9.83 -9.78 -5.69
C GLU A 341 -10.28 -11.24 -5.92
N LEU A 342 -10.87 -11.52 -7.08
CA LEU A 342 -11.28 -12.87 -7.48
C LEU A 342 -10.08 -13.82 -7.53
N ALA A 343 -9.01 -13.44 -8.24
CA ALA A 343 -7.80 -14.26 -8.34
C ALA A 343 -7.16 -14.53 -6.96
N MET A 344 -7.15 -13.52 -6.07
CA MET A 344 -6.65 -13.66 -4.71
C MET A 344 -7.55 -14.53 -3.83
N ALA A 345 -8.88 -14.45 -3.99
CA ALA A 345 -9.82 -15.34 -3.32
C ALA A 345 -9.63 -16.81 -3.74
N CYS A 346 -9.44 -17.08 -5.04
CA CYS A 346 -9.12 -18.41 -5.55
C CYS A 346 -7.83 -18.96 -4.95
N ARG A 347 -6.78 -18.14 -4.84
CA ARG A 347 -5.52 -18.53 -4.18
C ARG A 347 -5.72 -18.84 -2.69
N ARG A 348 -6.48 -18.02 -1.95
CA ARG A 348 -6.74 -18.30 -0.53
C ARG A 348 -7.47 -19.64 -0.35
N LYS A 349 -8.41 -19.96 -1.26
CA LYS A 349 -9.08 -21.26 -1.29
C LYS A 349 -8.09 -22.39 -1.61
N SER A 350 -7.24 -22.25 -2.62
CA SER A 350 -6.28 -23.30 -3.00
C SER A 350 -5.25 -23.59 -1.90
N LEU A 351 -4.98 -22.62 -1.03
CA LEU A 351 -4.10 -22.75 0.13
C LEU A 351 -4.83 -23.20 1.41
N GLY A 352 -6.15 -23.43 1.37
CA GLY A 352 -6.95 -23.78 2.55
C GLY A 352 -7.03 -22.67 3.61
N GLN A 353 -6.82 -21.41 3.22
CA GLN A 353 -6.75 -20.25 4.12
C GLN A 353 -8.10 -19.54 4.31
N THR A 354 -9.16 -20.01 3.64
CA THR A 354 -10.50 -19.45 3.75
C THR A 354 -11.53 -20.58 3.81
N SER A 355 -12.63 -20.37 4.53
CA SER A 355 -13.73 -21.34 4.52
C SER A 355 -14.48 -21.29 3.19
N HIS A 356 -15.15 -22.39 2.84
CA HIS A 356 -15.89 -22.50 1.59
C HIS A 356 -16.91 -21.36 1.44
N ASP A 357 -17.73 -21.11 2.47
CA ASP A 357 -18.76 -20.06 2.43
C ASP A 357 -18.18 -18.64 2.27
N VAL A 358 -17.02 -18.36 2.87
CA VAL A 358 -16.36 -17.05 2.75
C VAL A 358 -15.84 -16.87 1.33
N TYR A 359 -15.23 -17.92 0.76
CA TYR A 359 -14.79 -17.92 -0.63
C TYR A 359 -15.97 -17.70 -1.59
N GLU A 360 -17.07 -18.43 -1.44
CA GLU A 360 -18.21 -18.31 -2.35
C GLU A 360 -18.79 -16.91 -2.33
N ARG A 361 -18.96 -16.31 -1.15
CA ARG A 361 -19.38 -14.91 -1.04
C ARG A 361 -18.42 -13.95 -1.76
N HIS A 362 -17.11 -14.09 -1.53
CA HIS A 362 -16.12 -13.20 -2.16
C HIS A 362 -16.07 -13.39 -3.68
N ARG A 363 -16.17 -14.64 -4.16
CA ARG A 363 -16.25 -14.98 -5.59
C ARG A 363 -17.47 -14.29 -6.20
N ASP A 364 -18.65 -14.49 -5.62
CA ASP A 364 -19.91 -14.00 -6.19
C ASP A 364 -20.00 -12.48 -6.16
N ASP A 365 -19.50 -11.85 -5.10
CA ASP A 365 -19.37 -10.39 -5.00
C ASP A 365 -18.42 -9.85 -6.08
N SER A 366 -17.25 -10.47 -6.26
CA SER A 366 -16.26 -10.05 -7.27
C SER A 366 -16.82 -10.22 -8.69
N LEU A 367 -17.46 -11.34 -8.98
CA LEU A 367 -18.10 -11.60 -10.29
C LEU A 367 -19.21 -10.59 -10.57
N THR A 368 -20.05 -10.29 -9.56
CA THR A 368 -21.13 -9.31 -9.70
C THR A 368 -20.58 -7.91 -9.97
N LEU A 369 -19.54 -7.50 -9.23
CA LEU A 369 -18.86 -6.21 -9.43
C LEU A 369 -18.22 -6.10 -10.81
N MET A 370 -17.59 -7.18 -11.30
CA MET A 370 -17.07 -7.23 -12.65
C MET A 370 -18.17 -7.03 -13.69
N ARG A 371 -19.32 -7.73 -13.56
CA ARG A 371 -20.47 -7.56 -14.46
C ARG A 371 -21.01 -6.14 -14.43
N ASP A 372 -21.23 -5.58 -13.25
CA ASP A 372 -21.77 -4.23 -13.08
C ASP A 372 -20.84 -3.17 -13.67
N ALA A 373 -19.53 -3.28 -13.39
CA ALA A 373 -18.52 -2.36 -13.89
C ALA A 373 -18.35 -2.46 -15.42
N ALA A 374 -18.35 -3.68 -15.98
CA ALA A 374 -18.30 -3.88 -17.42
C ALA A 374 -19.57 -3.35 -18.11
N ALA A 375 -20.74 -3.54 -17.49
CA ALA A 375 -22.01 -3.05 -18.03
C ALA A 375 -22.07 -1.52 -18.16
N VAL A 376 -21.43 -0.77 -17.27
CA VAL A 376 -21.33 0.70 -17.38
C VAL A 376 -20.67 1.10 -18.70
N VAL A 377 -19.63 0.39 -19.12
CA VAL A 377 -18.91 0.64 -20.38
C VAL A 377 -19.69 0.06 -21.57
N ARG A 378 -20.15 -1.20 -21.47
CA ARG A 378 -20.84 -1.96 -22.55
C ARG A 378 -22.14 -1.32 -23.04
N ARG A 379 -22.85 -0.57 -22.18
CA ARG A 379 -24.14 0.07 -22.53
C ARG A 379 -24.02 1.23 -23.52
N GLN A 380 -22.81 1.66 -23.87
CA GLN A 380 -22.62 2.77 -24.80
C GLN A 380 -22.70 2.32 -26.25
N GLU A 381 -23.33 3.13 -27.09
CA GLU A 381 -23.58 2.79 -28.49
C GLU A 381 -22.33 2.95 -29.37
N HIS A 382 -21.49 3.93 -29.04
CA HIS A 382 -20.31 4.31 -29.82
C HIS A 382 -19.07 4.29 -28.92
N LEU A 383 -18.35 3.18 -28.96
CA LEU A 383 -17.07 3.02 -28.29
C LEU A 383 -15.96 2.93 -29.32
N TYR A 384 -14.85 3.63 -29.08
CA TYR A 384 -13.61 3.31 -29.80
C TYR A 384 -13.17 1.89 -29.44
N PRO A 385 -12.59 1.11 -30.37
CA PRO A 385 -12.14 -0.24 -30.08
C PRO A 385 -11.09 -0.22 -28.95
N PRO A 386 -11.18 -1.16 -27.99
CA PRO A 386 -10.18 -1.31 -26.95
C PRO A 386 -8.79 -1.57 -27.53
N PRO A 387 -7.73 -0.91 -27.03
CA PRO A 387 -6.38 -1.05 -27.57
C PRO A 387 -5.71 -2.42 -27.34
N TRP A 388 -6.39 -3.36 -26.68
CA TRP A 388 -5.91 -4.74 -26.47
C TRP A 388 -6.61 -5.79 -27.33
N LEU A 389 -7.59 -5.39 -28.14
CA LEU A 389 -8.35 -6.31 -28.98
C LEU A 389 -7.88 -6.24 -30.43
N ALA A 390 -7.84 -7.40 -31.09
CA ALA A 390 -7.85 -7.46 -32.54
C ALA A 390 -9.26 -7.15 -33.10
N PRO A 391 -9.40 -6.82 -34.39
CA PRO A 391 -10.68 -6.42 -34.99
C PRO A 391 -11.83 -7.44 -34.83
N ASP A 392 -11.51 -8.74 -34.77
CA ASP A 392 -12.50 -9.82 -34.68
C ASP A 392 -12.64 -10.38 -33.25
N ASP A 393 -11.92 -9.82 -32.29
CA ASP A 393 -11.90 -10.31 -30.92
C ASP A 393 -13.14 -9.87 -30.13
N ARG A 394 -13.68 -10.80 -29.34
CA ARG A 394 -14.78 -10.52 -28.41
C ARG A 394 -14.24 -10.00 -27.08
N SER A 395 -14.91 -8.98 -26.54
CA SER A 395 -14.62 -8.42 -25.23
C SER A 395 -15.88 -8.19 -24.43
N VAL A 396 -15.77 -8.26 -23.11
CA VAL A 396 -16.86 -7.92 -22.20
C VAL A 396 -17.36 -6.48 -22.37
N PHE A 397 -16.51 -5.59 -22.89
CA PHE A 397 -16.83 -4.16 -23.02
C PHE A 397 -17.45 -3.78 -24.37
N VAL A 398 -17.33 -4.63 -25.39
CA VAL A 398 -17.80 -4.35 -26.75
C VAL A 398 -18.62 -5.53 -27.23
N SER A 399 -19.92 -5.31 -27.42
CA SER A 399 -20.81 -6.29 -28.02
C SER A 399 -20.52 -6.40 -29.51
N ASP A 400 -20.47 -7.63 -30.02
CA ASP A 400 -20.28 -7.97 -31.45
C ASP A 400 -21.22 -7.13 -32.35
N PRO A 401 -20.73 -6.42 -33.38
CA PRO A 401 -21.58 -5.69 -34.32
C PRO A 401 -22.70 -6.57 -34.92
N ALA A 402 -22.47 -7.88 -35.03
CA ALA A 402 -23.47 -8.84 -35.53
C ALA A 402 -24.72 -8.98 -34.64
N THR A 403 -24.63 -8.68 -33.33
CA THR A 403 -25.79 -8.75 -32.42
C THR A 403 -26.73 -7.55 -32.53
N ARG A 404 -26.32 -6.46 -33.18
CA ARG A 404 -27.19 -5.29 -33.47
C ARG A 404 -27.89 -5.37 -34.82
N ALA A 405 -27.40 -6.19 -35.76
CA ALA A 405 -27.92 -6.25 -37.13
C ALA A 405 -28.93 -7.40 -37.39
N GLY A 406 -29.32 -8.17 -36.36
CA GLY A 406 -29.91 -9.50 -36.56
C GLY A 406 -31.25 -9.79 -35.88
N ARG A 407 -32.12 -8.79 -35.66
CA ARG A 407 -33.52 -9.06 -35.30
C ARG A 407 -34.44 -8.34 -36.28
N PRO A 408 -34.88 -8.98 -37.38
CA PRO A 408 -36.06 -8.53 -38.09
C PRO A 408 -37.26 -8.74 -37.15
N ASP A 409 -38.08 -7.70 -37.00
CA ASP A 409 -39.44 -7.83 -36.46
C ASP A 409 -40.19 -8.86 -37.31
N VAL A 410 -40.47 -10.03 -36.72
CA VAL A 410 -41.42 -10.98 -37.30
C VAL A 410 -42.76 -10.72 -36.61
N PRO A 411 -43.83 -10.34 -37.34
CA PRO A 411 -45.15 -10.20 -36.77
C PRO A 411 -45.68 -11.55 -36.28
N ASP A 412 -46.37 -11.50 -35.16
CA ASP A 412 -47.12 -12.61 -34.55
C ASP A 412 -48.31 -12.98 -35.44
N ASP A 413 -48.27 -14.16 -36.07
CA ASP A 413 -49.41 -14.82 -36.70
C ASP A 413 -49.38 -16.32 -36.33
N GLY A 414 -50.50 -16.81 -35.81
CA GLY A 414 -50.65 -18.07 -35.06
C GLY A 414 -50.58 -19.40 -35.87
N PRO A 415 -51.32 -20.44 -35.44
CA PRO A 415 -50.73 -21.58 -34.74
C PRO A 415 -50.73 -22.86 -35.57
N ALA A 416 -49.65 -23.66 -35.55
CA ALA A 416 -49.66 -25.13 -35.68
C ALA A 416 -48.24 -25.71 -35.76
N GLY A 417 -48.00 -26.82 -35.07
CA GLY A 417 -46.88 -27.73 -35.38
C GLY A 417 -46.25 -28.36 -34.15
N ARG A 418 -46.65 -29.59 -33.81
CA ARG A 418 -46.06 -30.41 -32.74
C ARG A 418 -44.57 -30.74 -33.02
N PRO A 419 -43.72 -30.90 -32.00
CA PRO A 419 -42.35 -31.35 -32.19
C PRO A 419 -42.31 -32.86 -32.51
N THR A 420 -41.56 -33.24 -33.55
CA THR A 420 -41.17 -34.62 -33.83
C THR A 420 -39.75 -34.84 -33.29
N TRP A 421 -39.59 -35.83 -32.42
CA TRP A 421 -38.29 -36.32 -31.96
C TRP A 421 -37.76 -37.39 -32.94
N PRO A 422 -36.45 -37.43 -33.26
CA PRO A 422 -35.87 -38.58 -33.95
C PRO A 422 -35.61 -39.75 -32.98
N PRO A 423 -35.72 -41.01 -33.44
CA PRO A 423 -35.63 -42.19 -32.59
C PRO A 423 -34.19 -42.61 -32.29
N ASP A 424 -34.07 -43.27 -31.14
CA ASP A 424 -32.91 -43.97 -30.60
C ASP A 424 -32.23 -44.92 -31.59
N TRP A 425 -30.92 -45.08 -31.45
CA TRP A 425 -30.18 -46.23 -31.97
C TRP A 425 -29.39 -46.90 -30.84
N GLY A 426 -29.84 -48.12 -30.56
CA GLY A 426 -29.12 -49.35 -30.18
C GLY A 426 -27.65 -49.28 -29.80
#